data_AF-A0A5E4IJ68-F1
#
_entry.id   AF-A0A5E4IJ68-F1
#
_cell.length_a   1.000
_cell.length_b   1.000
_cell.length_c   1.000
_cell.angle_alpha   90.00
_cell.angle_beta   90.00
_cell.angle_gamma   90.00
#
_symmetry.space_group_name_H-M   'P 1'
#
loop_
_entity.id
_entity.type
_entity.pdbx_description
1 polymer ?
#
loop_
_entity_poly.entity_id
_entity_poly.type
_entity_poly.pdbx_seq_one_letter_code
_entity_poly.pdbx_strand_id
1 'polypeptide(L)'
;MHKTDAGEKRKALKKKALELERETKALAKARQMEPARKIRQDEADRLKAEAVALKDAARLEDLQVWQMEKEKNTKKGSRTYTYWMASWRECDKVRNVHLGSCRIMDQSLAMRKAKDMKAEALRIKPNG
;
A
#
# COMPACT_ATOMS: atom_id res chain seq x y z
N MET A 1 -3.24 10.02 4.09
CA MET A 1 -2.44 8.94 3.48
C MET A 1 -1.84 8.18 4.64
N HIS A 2 -2.22 6.92 4.83
CA HIS A 2 -1.69 6.12 5.92
C HIS A 2 -0.21 5.82 5.67
N LYS A 3 0.56 5.62 6.75
CA LYS A 3 1.89 5.02 6.63
C LYS A 3 1.69 3.56 6.26
N THR A 4 2.17 3.18 5.08
CA THR A 4 2.10 1.80 4.57
C THR A 4 3.51 1.23 4.50
N ASP A 5 3.67 -0.06 4.77
CA ASP A 5 4.97 -0.72 4.76
C ASP A 5 5.58 -0.68 3.35
N ALA A 6 4.75 -0.91 2.33
CA ALA A 6 5.16 -0.74 0.93
C ALA A 6 5.55 0.70 0.61
N GLY A 7 4.86 1.69 1.21
CA GLY A 7 5.18 3.10 1.07
C GLY A 7 6.55 3.47 1.66
N GLU A 8 6.85 2.98 2.86
CA GLU A 8 8.15 3.21 3.52
C GLU A 8 9.29 2.47 2.80
N LYS A 9 9.08 1.21 2.40
CA LYS A 9 10.04 0.47 1.56
C LYS A 9 10.33 1.21 0.25
N ARG A 10 9.29 1.72 -0.42
CA ARG A 10 9.43 2.52 -1.64
C ARG A 10 10.27 3.78 -1.42
N LYS A 11 10.08 4.50 -0.31
CA LYS A 11 10.90 5.67 0.03
C LYS A 11 12.36 5.29 0.27
N ALA A 12 12.60 4.19 0.99
CA ALA A 12 13.95 3.69 1.26
C ALA A 12 14.69 3.31 -0.04
N LEU A 13 14.02 2.60 -0.96
CA LEU A 13 14.58 2.23 -2.26
C LEU A 13 14.94 3.46 -3.10
N LYS A 14 14.04 4.46 -3.15
CA LYS A 14 14.32 5.72 -3.87
C LYS A 14 15.52 6.47 -3.28
N LYS A 15 15.66 6.48 -1.95
CA LYS A 15 16.79 7.13 -1.29
C LYS A 15 18.10 6.44 -1.66
N LYS A 16 18.14 5.10 -1.59
CA LYS A 16 19.32 4.31 -1.99
C LYS A 16 19.69 4.51 -3.46
N ALA A 17 18.70 4.50 -4.36
CA ALA A 17 18.94 4.78 -5.77
C ALA A 17 19.57 6.17 -5.99
N LEU A 18 19.09 7.19 -5.27
CA LEU A 18 19.64 8.55 -5.36
C LEU A 18 21.09 8.62 -4.84
N GLU A 19 21.41 7.89 -3.77
CA GLU A 19 22.78 7.79 -3.25
C GLU A 19 23.72 7.16 -4.29
N LEU A 20 23.32 6.05 -4.91
CA LEU A 20 24.06 5.41 -5.99
C LEU A 20 24.25 6.32 -7.21
N GLU A 21 23.23 7.10 -7.61
CA GLU A 21 23.37 8.07 -8.69
C GLU A 21 24.39 9.18 -8.38
N ARG A 22 24.49 9.60 -7.12
CA ARG A 22 25.51 10.58 -6.69
C ARG A 22 26.90 9.96 -6.76
N GLU A 23 27.07 8.71 -6.37
CA GLU A 23 28.32 7.97 -6.51
C GLU A 23 28.71 7.79 -7.99
N THR A 24 27.75 7.42 -8.85
CA THR A 24 27.94 7.35 -10.30
C THR A 24 28.44 8.67 -10.87
N LYS A 25 27.89 9.81 -10.43
CA LYS A 25 28.35 11.15 -10.84
C LYS A 25 29.75 11.48 -10.33
N ALA A 26 30.09 11.07 -9.11
CA ALA A 26 31.43 11.26 -8.55
C ALA A 26 32.50 10.46 -9.33
N LEU A 27 32.16 9.22 -9.73
CA LEU A 27 33.03 8.33 -10.47
C LEU A 27 33.18 8.71 -11.96
N ALA A 28 32.26 9.49 -12.51
CA ALA A 28 32.31 9.94 -13.91
C ALA A 28 33.56 10.78 -14.28
N LYS A 29 34.31 11.27 -13.28
CA LYS A 29 35.54 12.04 -13.49
C LYS A 29 36.75 11.20 -13.90
N ALA A 30 36.72 9.88 -13.71
CA ALA A 30 37.84 9.00 -14.01
C ALA A 30 37.42 7.86 -14.95
N ARG A 31 38.00 7.83 -16.17
CA ARG A 31 37.66 6.84 -17.21
C ARG A 31 37.92 5.38 -16.77
N GLN A 32 38.88 5.17 -15.86
CA GLN A 32 39.17 3.86 -15.26
C GLN A 32 38.07 3.36 -14.31
N MET A 33 37.20 4.25 -13.84
CA MET A 33 36.08 3.94 -12.95
C MET A 33 34.78 3.63 -13.70
N GLU A 34 34.79 3.55 -15.04
CA GLU A 34 33.61 3.22 -15.84
C GLU A 34 32.93 1.89 -15.44
N PRO A 35 33.65 0.78 -15.18
CA PRO A 35 33.01 -0.46 -14.70
C PRO A 35 32.29 -0.26 -13.36
N ALA A 36 32.93 0.44 -12.42
CA ALA A 36 32.37 0.73 -11.10
C ALA A 36 31.18 1.70 -11.17
N ARG A 37 31.17 2.60 -12.15
CA ARG A 37 30.05 3.51 -12.46
C ARG A 37 28.86 2.74 -13.04
N LYS A 38 29.10 1.82 -13.96
CA LYS A 38 28.04 1.02 -14.58
C LYS A 38 27.32 0.14 -13.56
N ILE A 39 28.05 -0.55 -12.67
CA ILE A 39 27.46 -1.37 -11.60
C ILE A 39 26.52 -0.54 -10.71
N ARG A 40 26.96 0.65 -10.28
CA ARG A 40 26.15 1.55 -9.44
C ARG A 40 24.93 2.08 -10.17
N GLN A 41 25.06 2.37 -11.46
CA GLN A 41 23.95 2.82 -12.30
C GLN A 41 22.90 1.70 -12.46
N ASP A 42 23.34 0.49 -12.79
CA ASP A 42 22.46 -0.68 -12.94
C ASP A 42 21.71 -0.99 -11.63
N GLU A 43 22.41 -0.89 -10.48
CA GLU A 43 21.78 -1.06 -9.17
C GLU A 43 20.79 0.06 -8.84
N ALA A 44 21.11 1.33 -9.15
CA ALA A 44 20.18 2.44 -8.98
C ALA A 44 18.90 2.24 -9.80
N ASP A 45 19.03 1.78 -11.05
CA ASP A 45 17.89 1.55 -11.93
C ASP A 45 17.06 0.35 -11.51
N ARG A 46 17.69 -0.72 -11.00
CA ARG A 46 16.99 -1.83 -10.34
C ARG A 46 16.16 -1.35 -9.14
N LEU A 47 16.77 -0.57 -8.24
CA LEU A 47 16.07 -0.08 -7.04
C LEU A 47 14.90 0.86 -7.40
N LYS A 48 15.03 1.65 -8.47
CA LYS A 48 13.91 2.45 -9.00
C LYS A 48 12.80 1.55 -9.55
N ALA A 49 13.12 0.49 -10.27
CA ALA A 49 12.13 -0.45 -10.80
C ALA A 49 11.35 -1.13 -9.66
N GLU A 50 12.04 -1.59 -8.62
CA GLU A 50 11.42 -2.14 -7.41
C GLU A 50 10.54 -1.09 -6.70
N ALA A 51 10.99 0.17 -6.62
CA ALA A 51 10.19 1.26 -6.04
C ALA A 51 8.95 1.63 -6.88
N VAL A 52 8.96 1.39 -8.19
CA VAL A 52 7.78 1.55 -9.06
C VAL A 52 6.81 0.41 -8.82
N ALA A 53 7.29 -0.84 -8.73
CA ALA A 53 6.46 -2.01 -8.45
C ALA A 53 5.72 -1.90 -7.11
N LEU A 54 6.35 -1.30 -6.09
CA LEU A 54 5.71 -1.08 -4.77
C LEU A 54 4.61 0.00 -4.79
N LYS A 55 4.43 0.76 -5.87
CA LYS A 55 3.40 1.81 -5.93
C LYS A 55 1.99 1.22 -5.79
N ASP A 56 1.73 0.09 -6.43
CA ASP A 56 0.43 -0.55 -6.41
C ASP A 56 0.17 -1.25 -5.08
N ALA A 57 1.19 -1.91 -4.52
CA ALA A 57 1.13 -2.46 -3.16
C ALA A 57 0.82 -1.38 -2.12
N ALA A 58 1.52 -0.25 -2.16
CA ALA A 58 1.28 0.88 -1.26
C ALA A 58 -0.13 1.48 -1.45
N ARG A 59 -0.63 1.51 -2.69
CA ARG A 59 -2.00 1.92 -2.98
C ARG A 59 -3.01 0.96 -2.39
N LEU A 60 -2.79 -0.36 -2.41
CA LEU A 60 -3.70 -1.32 -1.78
C LEU A 60 -3.67 -1.22 -0.25
N GLU A 61 -2.49 -1.07 0.34
CA GLU A 61 -2.29 -0.94 1.78
C GLU A 61 -2.88 0.35 2.38
N ASP A 62 -3.07 1.42 1.60
CA ASP A 62 -3.66 2.69 2.08
C ASP A 62 -5.18 2.60 2.27
N LEU A 63 -5.63 1.68 3.12
CA LEU A 63 -7.01 1.50 3.52
C LEU A 63 -7.11 1.44 5.04
N GLN A 64 -8.27 1.79 5.57
CA GLN A 64 -8.56 1.70 6.98
C GLN A 64 -9.72 0.72 7.18
N VAL A 65 -9.55 -0.25 8.07
CA VAL A 65 -10.62 -1.13 8.55
C VAL A 65 -11.07 -0.63 9.91
N TRP A 66 -12.38 -0.49 10.10
CA TRP A 66 -12.98 0.02 11.32
C TRP A 66 -14.29 -0.71 11.63
N GLN A 67 -14.75 -0.63 12.88
CA GLN A 67 -16.00 -1.26 13.31
C GLN A 67 -17.11 -0.21 13.35
N MET A 68 -18.23 -0.51 12.71
CA MET A 68 -19.45 0.26 12.77
C MET A 68 -20.44 -0.42 13.70
N GLU A 69 -20.83 0.29 14.76
CA GLU A 69 -21.96 -0.10 15.59
C GLU A 69 -23.25 0.45 14.99
N LYS A 70 -24.26 -0.41 14.91
CA LYS A 70 -25.59 -0.07 14.43
C LYS A 70 -26.61 -0.58 15.42
N GLU A 71 -27.20 0.34 16.16
CA GLU A 71 -28.36 0.05 16.97
C GLU A 71 -29.60 -0.07 16.06
N LYS A 72 -30.36 -1.14 16.25
CA LYS A 72 -31.67 -1.31 15.64
C LYS A 72 -32.72 -1.36 16.74
N ASN A 73 -33.59 -0.37 16.73
CA ASN A 73 -34.76 -0.32 17.60
C ASN A 73 -35.88 -1.16 17.01
N THR A 74 -36.43 -2.06 17.82
CA THR A 74 -37.58 -2.89 17.45
C THR A 74 -38.67 -2.77 18.51
N LYS A 75 -39.89 -3.22 18.20
CA LYS A 75 -41.00 -3.26 19.18
C LYS A 75 -40.69 -4.09 20.43
N LYS A 76 -39.67 -4.96 20.38
CA LYS A 76 -39.24 -5.86 21.48
C LYS A 76 -37.99 -5.39 22.23
N GLY A 77 -37.49 -4.19 21.92
CA GLY A 77 -36.26 -3.62 22.49
C GLY A 77 -35.23 -3.25 21.43
N SER A 78 -34.11 -2.65 21.87
CA SER A 78 -32.99 -2.30 21.00
C SER A 78 -31.96 -3.42 20.92
N ARG A 79 -31.31 -3.55 19.76
CA ARG A 79 -30.21 -4.49 19.55
C ARG A 79 -29.08 -3.83 18.79
N THR A 80 -27.89 -3.88 19.37
CA THR A 80 -26.66 -3.38 18.76
C THR A 80 -26.02 -4.47 17.90
N TYR A 81 -25.65 -4.09 16.68
CA TYR A 81 -24.91 -4.93 15.76
C TYR A 81 -23.58 -4.27 15.41
N THR A 82 -22.50 -5.04 15.42
CA THR A 82 -21.17 -4.54 15.07
C THR A 82 -20.74 -5.13 13.74
N TYR A 83 -20.36 -4.25 12.82
CA TYR A 83 -19.97 -4.60 11.46
C TYR A 83 -18.56 -4.12 11.15
N TRP A 84 -17.82 -4.91 10.40
CA TRP A 84 -16.58 -4.47 9.80
C TRP A 84 -16.86 -3.61 8.58
N MET A 85 -16.24 -2.45 8.55
CA MET A 85 -16.22 -1.51 7.45
C MET A 85 -14.79 -1.31 6.99
N ALA A 86 -14.61 -1.02 5.70
CA ALA A 86 -13.36 -0.51 5.18
C ALA A 86 -13.58 0.81 4.46
N SER A 87 -12.61 1.70 4.59
CA SER A 87 -12.58 2.99 3.94
C SER A 87 -11.25 3.19 3.21
N TRP A 88 -11.31 3.58 1.95
CA TRP A 88 -10.12 3.97 1.18
C TRP A 88 -10.44 5.09 0.20
N ARG A 89 -9.40 5.77 -0.30
CA ARG A 89 -9.58 6.77 -1.36
C ARG A 89 -9.60 6.12 -2.73
N GLU A 90 -10.58 6.52 -3.52
CA GLU A 90 -10.70 6.26 -4.94
C GLU A 90 -10.72 7.63 -5.63
N CYS A 91 -9.62 7.98 -6.29
CA CYS A 91 -9.40 9.32 -6.86
C CYS A 91 -9.58 10.44 -5.82
N ASP A 92 -10.61 11.26 -6.00
CA ASP A 92 -10.97 12.42 -5.18
C ASP A 92 -11.94 12.09 -4.03
N LYS A 93 -12.49 10.87 -3.99
CA LYS A 93 -13.55 10.48 -3.04
C LYS A 93 -13.10 9.39 -2.08
N VAL A 94 -13.73 9.35 -0.92
CA VAL A 94 -13.58 8.25 0.05
C VAL A 94 -14.69 7.25 -0.22
N ARG A 95 -14.32 6.00 -0.49
CA ARG A 95 -15.23 4.87 -0.61
C ARG A 95 -15.29 4.14 0.73
N ASN A 96 -16.52 3.88 1.20
CA ASN A 96 -16.78 3.07 2.38
C ASN A 96 -17.49 1.78 1.95
N VAL A 97 -17.00 0.64 2.41
CA VAL A 97 -17.51 -0.69 2.04
C VAL A 97 -17.79 -1.52 3.28
N HIS A 98 -18.94 -2.18 3.29
CA HIS A 98 -19.30 -3.14 4.32
C HIS A 98 -18.67 -4.50 4.05
N LEU A 99 -17.88 -4.99 5.00
CA LEU A 99 -17.14 -6.25 4.89
C LEU A 99 -17.92 -7.43 5.45
N GLY A 100 -18.69 -7.21 6.52
CA GLY A 100 -19.51 -8.22 7.18
C GLY A 100 -19.65 -8.00 8.69
N SER A 101 -20.27 -8.97 9.37
CA SER A 101 -20.47 -8.93 10.83
C SER A 101 -19.18 -9.25 11.59
N CYS A 102 -18.87 -8.48 12.65
CA CYS A 102 -17.74 -8.74 13.54
C CYS A 102 -17.88 -10.05 14.33
N ARG A 103 -19.09 -10.61 14.40
CA ARG A 103 -19.34 -11.92 15.05
C ARG A 103 -18.86 -13.10 14.21
N ILE A 104 -18.66 -12.90 12.90
CA ILE A 104 -18.34 -13.97 11.95
C ILE A 104 -16.88 -13.88 11.48
N MET A 105 -16.32 -12.68 11.37
CA MET A 105 -14.96 -12.47 10.89
C MET A 105 -14.16 -11.61 11.86
N ASP A 106 -12.87 -11.92 11.98
CA ASP A 106 -11.90 -11.11 12.72
C ASP A 106 -11.38 -9.94 11.87
N GLN A 107 -10.54 -9.10 12.49
CA GLN A 107 -9.95 -7.93 11.84
C GLN A 107 -9.00 -8.30 10.70
N SER A 108 -8.24 -9.39 10.83
CA SER A 108 -7.26 -9.82 9.83
C SER A 108 -7.95 -10.31 8.55
N LEU A 109 -9.04 -11.07 8.69
CA LEU A 109 -9.88 -11.52 7.60
C LEU A 109 -10.62 -10.33 6.96
N ALA A 110 -11.11 -9.39 7.76
CA ALA A 110 -11.69 -8.14 7.27
C ALA A 110 -10.66 -7.32 6.46
N MET A 111 -9.42 -7.22 6.94
CA MET A 111 -8.32 -6.55 6.24
C MET A 111 -7.98 -7.21 4.91
N ARG A 112 -7.88 -8.54 4.87
CA ARG A 112 -7.65 -9.28 3.61
C ARG A 112 -8.78 -9.03 2.61
N LYS A 113 -10.03 -9.17 3.05
CA LYS A 113 -11.22 -8.91 2.22
C LYS A 113 -11.27 -7.47 1.70
N ALA A 114 -10.89 -6.49 2.54
CA ALA A 114 -10.81 -5.09 2.13
C ALA A 114 -9.74 -4.86 1.06
N LYS A 115 -8.56 -5.50 1.18
CA LYS A 115 -7.49 -5.44 0.16
C LYS A 115 -7.96 -6.02 -1.17
N ASP A 116 -8.65 -7.16 -1.15
CA ASP A 116 -9.18 -7.80 -2.36
C ASP A 116 -10.23 -6.91 -3.05
N MET A 117 -11.21 -6.41 -2.30
CA MET A 117 -12.24 -5.48 -2.83
C MET A 117 -11.65 -4.19 -3.39
N LYS A 118 -10.58 -3.68 -2.76
CA LYS A 118 -9.88 -2.49 -3.24
C LYS A 118 -9.05 -2.76 -4.48
N ALA A 119 -8.45 -3.95 -4.60
CA ALA A 119 -7.74 -4.37 -5.80
C ALA A 119 -8.67 -4.42 -7.01
N GLU A 120 -9.86 -5.01 -6.83
CA GLU A 120 -10.93 -5.02 -7.84
C GLU A 120 -11.37 -3.59 -8.21
N ALA A 121 -11.66 -2.75 -7.21
CA ALA A 121 -12.08 -1.36 -7.44
C ALA A 121 -11.03 -0.54 -8.21
N LEU A 122 -9.74 -0.71 -7.89
CA LEU A 122 -8.65 0.01 -8.53
C LEU A 122 -8.14 -0.64 -9.82
N ARG A 123 -8.70 -1.80 -10.23
CA ARG A 123 -8.21 -2.64 -11.34
C ARG A 123 -6.72 -2.97 -11.23
N ILE A 124 -6.23 -3.09 -10.00
CA ILE A 124 -4.86 -3.51 -9.69
C ILE A 124 -4.93 -5.03 -9.54
N LYS A 125 -4.19 -5.79 -10.34
CA LYS A 125 -4.09 -7.24 -10.10
C LYS A 125 -3.40 -7.44 -8.74
N PRO A 126 -3.97 -8.21 -7.80
CA PRO A 126 -3.20 -8.63 -6.65
C PRO A 126 -2.02 -9.44 -7.18
N ASN A 127 -0.80 -8.92 -6.99
CA ASN A 127 0.39 -9.74 -7.23
C ASN A 127 0.31 -10.87 -6.20
N GLY A 128 0.01 -12.07 -6.69
CA GLY A 128 -0.06 -13.31 -5.91
C GLY A 128 1.28 -13.66 -5.31
#